data_AF-A0A1M6PQS7-F1
#
_entry.id   AF-A0A1M6PQS7-F1
#
_cell.length_a   1.000
_cell.length_b   1.000
_cell.length_c   1.000
_cell.angle_alpha   90.00
_cell.angle_beta   90.00
_cell.angle_gamma   90.00
#
_symmetry.space_group_name_H-M   'P 1'
#
loop_
_entity.id
_entity.type
_entity.pdbx_description
1 polymer ?
#
loop_
_entity_poly.entity_id
_entity_poly.type
_entity_poly.pdbx_seq_one_letter_code
_entity_poly.pdbx_strand_id
1 'polypeptide(L)'
;MYKISSEFIASTATIGAFILPKAVDANCPHCNRKVTLTCAWKQERKLLPELMHASSTCPACHEMVTFILVNMNLNDVYYEGGELFIYPASHRREPLDEIAGALTERLERAYTAAINIYNLGEWNGAVVACRRALEGITKDLLPHDKRDKNLFKQIEELSNHRDFAKPIQELAHSLRSGGNLGAHFDLEKEANKEIATLMFDLLDSMIEYIYVLPEKIKSLESKIQSLNTDNG
;
A
#
# COMPACT_ATOMS: atom_id res chain seq x y z
N MET A 1 13.97 -2.06 -2.67
CA MET A 1 14.48 -1.44 -1.43
C MET A 1 13.81 -0.09 -1.26
N TYR A 2 13.78 0.46 -0.04
CA TYR A 2 13.33 1.83 0.19
C TYR A 2 14.29 2.55 1.15
N LYS A 3 14.35 3.88 1.04
CA LYS A 3 15.23 4.73 1.85
C LYS A 3 14.67 4.85 3.27
N ILE A 4 15.54 4.70 4.25
CA ILE A 4 15.25 4.97 5.66
C ILE A 4 15.70 6.40 5.97
N SER A 5 14.79 7.18 6.53
CA SER A 5 15.12 8.52 6.99
C SER A 5 15.84 8.48 8.34
N SER A 6 16.66 9.49 8.61
CA SER A 6 17.57 9.49 9.76
C SER A 6 16.85 9.49 11.12
N GLU A 7 15.62 10.02 11.21
CA GLU A 7 14.80 9.98 12.42
C GLU A 7 14.40 8.58 12.88
N PHE A 8 14.50 7.57 11.99
CA PHE A 8 14.22 6.18 12.31
C PHE A 8 15.45 5.43 12.84
N ILE A 9 16.61 6.09 12.94
CA ILE A 9 17.81 5.51 13.54
C ILE A 9 17.71 5.63 15.07
N ALA A 10 17.34 4.52 15.72
CA ALA A 10 17.12 4.49 17.16
C ALA A 10 18.43 4.53 17.98
N SER A 11 19.53 3.99 17.43
CA SER A 11 20.85 4.11 18.05
C SER A 11 21.97 3.86 17.04
N THR A 12 23.18 4.32 17.37
CA THR A 12 24.40 4.13 16.57
C THR A 12 25.46 3.37 17.38
N ALA A 13 26.46 2.81 16.68
CA ALA A 13 27.62 2.18 17.28
C ALA A 13 28.88 2.45 16.45
N THR A 14 30.02 2.53 17.14
CA THR A 14 31.33 2.57 16.48
C THR A 14 31.73 1.18 16.00
N ILE A 15 31.94 1.02 14.70
CA ILE A 15 32.33 -0.23 14.04
C ILE A 15 33.57 0.06 13.20
N GLY A 16 34.74 -0.38 13.68
CA GLY A 16 36.01 0.01 13.10
C GLY A 16 36.23 1.53 13.23
N ALA A 17 36.40 2.21 12.09
CA ALA A 17 36.59 3.66 12.03
C ALA A 17 35.29 4.43 11.75
N PHE A 18 34.13 3.77 11.69
CA PHE A 18 32.86 4.38 11.31
C PHE A 18 31.86 4.36 12.47
N ILE A 19 31.01 5.39 12.56
CA ILE A 19 29.82 5.41 13.41
C ILE A 19 28.63 5.02 12.53
N LEU A 20 28.08 3.83 12.77
CA LEU A 20 27.03 3.23 11.93
C LEU A 20 25.73 3.01 12.72
N PRO A 21 24.56 3.00 12.06
CA PRO A 21 23.28 2.67 12.69
C PRO A 21 23.31 1.30 13.37
N LYS A 22 23.16 1.23 14.69
CA LYS A 22 23.11 -0.02 15.45
C LYS A 22 21.70 -0.60 15.46
N ALA A 23 20.70 0.26 15.61
CA ALA A 23 19.29 -0.11 15.64
C ALA A 23 18.46 0.87 14.83
N VAL A 24 17.50 0.34 14.06
CA VAL A 24 16.63 1.10 13.17
C VAL A 24 15.17 0.70 13.41
N ASP A 25 14.33 1.69 13.70
CA ASP A 25 12.88 1.50 13.83
C ASP A 25 12.23 1.58 12.46
N ALA A 26 11.80 0.45 11.93
CA ALA A 26 11.19 0.38 10.61
C ALA A 26 10.03 -0.61 10.58
N ASN A 27 9.15 -0.46 9.59
CA ASN A 27 8.22 -1.53 9.25
C ASN A 27 9.01 -2.64 8.57
N CYS A 28 8.90 -3.89 9.04
CA CYS A 28 9.57 -5.01 8.40
C CYS A 28 9.02 -5.20 6.96
N PRO A 29 9.86 -5.31 5.91
CA PRO A 29 9.39 -5.48 4.53
C PRO A 29 8.66 -6.81 4.26
N HIS A 30 8.77 -7.79 5.18
CA HIS A 30 8.15 -9.10 5.06
C HIS A 30 6.78 -9.18 5.73
N CYS A 31 6.71 -8.71 7.00
CA CYS A 31 5.49 -8.82 7.81
C CYS A 31 4.81 -7.48 8.13
N ASN A 32 5.37 -6.36 7.65
CA ASN A 32 4.89 -4.98 7.81
C ASN A 32 4.73 -4.46 9.24
N ARG A 33 5.02 -5.28 10.26
CA ARG A 33 5.02 -4.84 11.67
C ARG A 33 6.12 -3.81 11.91
N LYS A 34 5.81 -2.78 12.70
CA LYS A 34 6.80 -1.82 13.21
C LYS A 34 7.68 -2.52 14.25
N VAL A 35 8.98 -2.60 13.97
CA VAL A 35 9.96 -3.31 14.78
C VAL A 35 11.26 -2.52 14.86
N THR A 36 12.04 -2.77 15.91
CA THR A 36 13.43 -2.31 16.00
C THR A 36 14.34 -3.40 15.45
N LEU A 37 15.03 -3.10 14.34
CA LEU A 37 15.95 -4.02 13.67
C LEU A 37 17.38 -3.69 14.11
N THR A 38 18.09 -4.70 14.63
CA THR A 38 19.50 -4.55 15.02
C THR A 38 20.41 -4.84 13.83
N CYS A 39 21.23 -3.88 13.42
CA CYS A 39 22.07 -3.99 12.24
C CYS A 39 23.40 -4.68 12.57
N ALA A 40 23.62 -5.88 12.05
CA ALA A 40 24.91 -6.56 12.08
C ALA A 40 25.73 -6.19 10.84
N TRP A 41 26.50 -5.11 10.94
CA TRP A 41 27.35 -4.62 9.84
C TRP A 41 28.49 -5.59 9.53
N LYS A 42 28.67 -5.89 8.25
CA LYS A 42 29.82 -6.65 7.75
C LYS A 42 30.79 -5.68 7.10
N GLN A 43 32.03 -5.69 7.58
CA GLN A 43 33.10 -4.92 6.95
C GLN A 43 33.72 -5.77 5.83
N GLU A 44 33.33 -5.52 4.59
CA GLU A 44 34.00 -6.14 3.45
C GLU A 44 35.31 -5.41 3.17
N ARG A 45 36.44 -6.05 3.53
CA ARG A 45 37.79 -5.48 3.48
C ARG A 45 38.30 -5.09 2.08
N LYS A 46 37.54 -5.27 0.99
CA LYS A 46 38.11 -5.20 -0.36
C LYS A 46 37.27 -4.59 -1.49
N LEU A 47 35.97 -4.33 -1.35
CA LEU A 47 35.12 -4.25 -2.56
C LEU A 47 34.46 -2.94 -2.92
N LEU A 48 34.37 -1.92 -2.06
CA LEU A 48 34.05 -0.52 -2.40
C LEU A 48 33.89 0.23 -1.06
N PRO A 49 34.76 1.20 -0.71
CA PRO A 49 34.68 1.86 0.60
C PRO A 49 33.37 2.67 0.79
N GLU A 50 32.68 3.03 -0.30
CA GLU A 50 31.44 3.82 -0.29
C GLU A 50 30.16 3.00 -0.07
N LEU A 51 30.27 1.66 0.01
CA LEU A 51 29.16 0.74 0.20
C LEU A 51 29.37 -0.13 1.44
N MET A 52 28.41 -0.10 2.36
CA MET A 52 28.37 -1.03 3.50
C MET A 52 27.02 -1.73 3.56
N HIS A 53 27.01 -2.94 4.10
CA HIS A 53 25.76 -3.65 4.33
C HIS A 53 25.73 -4.28 5.73
N ALA A 54 24.52 -4.40 6.26
CA ALA A 54 24.23 -5.12 7.48
C ALA A 54 23.06 -6.06 7.26
N SER A 55 23.07 -7.20 7.95
CA SER A 55 21.90 -8.07 8.06
C SER A 55 21.20 -7.84 9.39
N SER A 56 19.89 -7.96 9.40
CA SER A 56 19.08 -8.04 10.62
C SER A 56 18.03 -9.13 10.46
N THR A 57 17.60 -9.71 11.58
CA THR A 57 16.49 -10.65 11.62
C THR A 57 15.32 -9.95 12.28
N CYS A 58 14.16 -9.96 11.61
CA CYS A 58 12.95 -9.37 12.17
C CYS A 58 12.55 -10.10 13.45
N PRO A 59 12.39 -9.41 14.61
CA PRO A 59 12.01 -10.07 15.86
C PRO A 59 10.57 -10.62 15.84
N ALA A 60 9.75 -10.19 14.88
CA ALA A 60 8.36 -10.60 14.79
C ALA A 60 8.12 -11.79 13.85
N CYS A 61 8.76 -11.81 12.67
CA CYS A 61 8.54 -12.86 11.67
C CYS A 61 9.79 -13.70 11.38
N HIS A 62 10.93 -13.40 12.01
CA HIS A 62 12.21 -14.11 11.86
C HIS A 62 12.82 -14.11 10.45
N GLU A 63 12.21 -13.39 9.51
CA GLU A 63 12.77 -13.18 8.18
C GLU A 63 13.96 -12.21 8.21
N MET A 64 14.93 -12.46 7.33
CA MET A 64 16.12 -11.63 7.21
C MET A 64 15.85 -10.39 6.36
N VAL A 65 16.40 -9.27 6.79
CA VAL A 65 16.44 -8.02 6.04
C VAL A 65 17.88 -7.56 5.88
N THR A 66 18.17 -6.88 4.77
CA THR A 66 19.48 -6.33 4.48
C THR A 66 19.40 -4.82 4.49
N PHE A 67 20.22 -4.18 5.31
CA PHE A 67 20.49 -2.77 5.25
C PHE A 67 21.65 -2.52 4.30
N ILE A 68 21.52 -1.49 3.47
CA ILE A 68 22.52 -1.07 2.51
C ILE A 68 22.78 0.41 2.77
N LEU A 69 24.02 0.78 3.03
CA LEU A 69 24.47 2.15 3.22
C LEU A 69 25.34 2.53 2.03
N VAL A 70 24.93 3.57 1.31
CA VAL A 70 25.63 4.10 0.12
C VAL A 70 26.04 5.55 0.34
N ASN A 71 26.87 6.08 -0.54
CA ASN A 71 27.24 7.51 -0.58
C ASN A 71 27.90 8.01 0.71
N MET A 72 28.61 7.13 1.43
CA MET A 72 29.35 7.55 2.62
C MET A 72 30.52 8.48 2.24
N ASN A 73 30.62 9.64 2.88
CA ASN A 73 31.82 10.46 2.78
C ASN A 73 32.94 9.81 3.62
N LEU A 74 33.97 9.28 2.96
CA LEU A 74 35.08 8.59 3.61
C LEU A 74 35.98 9.51 4.44
N ASN A 75 35.83 10.83 4.29
CA ASN A 75 36.52 11.81 5.12
C ASN A 75 35.78 12.07 6.45
N ASP A 76 34.52 11.65 6.55
CA ASP A 76 33.72 11.79 7.76
C ASP A 76 33.66 10.44 8.50
N VAL A 77 33.94 10.47 9.80
CA VAL A 77 33.85 9.32 10.72
C VAL A 77 32.38 8.93 10.97
N TYR A 78 31.43 9.76 10.53
CA TYR A 78 30.00 9.63 10.75
C TYR A 78 29.26 9.18 9.48
N TYR A 79 28.16 8.45 9.67
CA TYR A 79 27.18 8.19 8.62
C TYR A 79 26.44 9.45 8.12
N GLU A 80 26.77 10.65 8.62
CA GLU A 80 26.05 11.92 8.35
C GLU A 80 26.02 12.34 6.87
N GLY A 81 26.74 11.65 5.97
CA GLY A 81 26.60 11.80 4.51
C GLY A 81 25.99 10.61 3.77
N GLY A 82 25.82 9.45 4.44
CA GLY A 82 25.39 8.21 3.80
C GLY A 82 23.87 8.05 3.75
N GLU A 83 23.38 7.40 2.69
CA GLU A 83 21.97 7.07 2.53
C GLU A 83 21.71 5.61 2.92
N LEU A 84 20.83 5.40 3.91
CA LEU A 84 20.47 4.07 4.39
C LEU A 84 19.24 3.55 3.66
N PHE A 85 19.34 2.34 3.13
CA PHE A 85 18.26 1.60 2.49
C PHE A 85 18.02 0.27 3.17
N ILE A 86 16.79 -0.24 3.07
CA ILE A 86 16.41 -1.58 3.51
C ILE A 86 15.88 -2.42 2.35
N TYR A 87 16.29 -3.68 2.31
CA TYR A 87 15.91 -4.70 1.34
C TYR A 87 15.34 -5.94 2.06
N PRO A 88 14.31 -6.62 1.52
CA PRO A 88 13.61 -6.34 0.25
C PRO A 88 12.77 -5.06 0.29
N ALA A 89 12.20 -4.67 -0.85
CA ALA A 89 11.20 -3.61 -0.86
C ALA A 89 10.03 -4.00 0.07
N SER A 90 9.41 -2.98 0.67
CA SER A 90 8.19 -3.15 1.42
C SER A 90 7.08 -3.66 0.50
N HIS A 91 6.28 -4.62 0.98
CA HIS A 91 5.04 -5.05 0.31
C HIS A 91 3.80 -4.30 0.84
N ARG A 92 4.00 -3.11 1.43
CA ARG A 92 2.91 -2.26 1.89
C ARG A 92 2.12 -1.75 0.69
N ARG A 93 0.80 -1.74 0.84
CA ARG A 93 -0.07 -0.99 -0.06
C ARG A 93 -0.01 0.47 0.32
N GLU A 94 0.17 1.32 -0.67
CA GLU A 94 0.01 2.76 -0.54
C GLU A 94 -1.32 3.17 -1.19
N PRO A 95 -1.96 4.27 -0.74
CA PRO A 95 -3.11 4.83 -1.44
C PRO A 95 -2.77 5.14 -2.90
N LEU A 96 -3.78 5.15 -3.78
CA LEU A 96 -3.56 5.59 -5.16
C LEU A 96 -3.12 7.05 -5.15
N ASP A 97 -2.01 7.37 -5.82
CA ASP A 97 -1.39 8.71 -5.78
C ASP A 97 -2.36 9.82 -6.22
N GLU A 98 -3.28 9.52 -7.13
CA GLU A 98 -4.20 10.47 -7.76
C GLU A 98 -5.63 10.43 -7.18
N ILE A 99 -5.82 9.80 -6.01
CA ILE A 99 -7.12 9.76 -5.33
C ILE A 99 -7.49 11.09 -4.66
N ALA A 100 -6.47 11.91 -4.36
CA ALA A 100 -6.62 13.12 -3.56
C ALA A 100 -7.63 14.09 -4.22
N GLY A 101 -8.75 14.31 -3.55
CA GLY A 101 -9.84 15.17 -4.02
C GLY A 101 -10.82 14.52 -5.00
N ALA A 102 -10.58 13.29 -5.46
CA ALA A 102 -11.50 12.56 -6.33
C ALA A 102 -12.62 11.83 -5.55
N LEU A 103 -12.34 11.50 -4.28
CA LEU A 103 -13.28 10.82 -3.38
C LEU A 103 -13.96 11.79 -2.41
N THR A 104 -15.14 11.42 -1.91
CA THR A 104 -15.71 12.10 -0.75
C THR A 104 -14.83 11.87 0.48
N GLU A 105 -14.75 12.85 1.38
CA GLU A 105 -13.94 12.77 2.61
C GLU A 105 -14.28 11.51 3.46
N ARG A 106 -15.55 11.09 3.44
CA ARG A 106 -16.00 9.85 4.09
C ARG A 106 -15.42 8.61 3.44
N LEU A 107 -15.40 8.56 2.11
CA LEU A 107 -14.91 7.41 1.37
C LEU A 107 -13.38 7.34 1.40
N GLU A 108 -12.69 8.48 1.31
CA GLU A 108 -11.24 8.56 1.47
C GLU A 108 -10.80 8.01 2.83
N ARG A 109 -11.44 8.45 3.93
CA ARG A 109 -11.18 7.88 5.26
C ARG A 109 -11.39 6.38 5.33
N ALA A 110 -12.44 5.86 4.69
CA ALA A 110 -12.74 4.42 4.69
C ALA A 110 -11.67 3.64 3.90
N TYR A 111 -11.23 4.17 2.76
CA TYR A 111 -10.18 3.61 1.92
C TYR A 111 -8.81 3.60 2.65
N THR A 112 -8.39 4.73 3.22
CA THR A 112 -7.14 4.82 3.99
C THR A 112 -7.16 3.89 5.21
N ALA A 113 -8.29 3.81 5.92
CA ALA A 113 -8.43 2.89 7.05
C ALA A 113 -8.30 1.42 6.61
N ALA A 114 -8.90 1.06 5.46
CA ALA A 114 -8.77 -0.28 4.90
C ALA A 114 -7.30 -0.62 4.59
N ILE A 115 -6.57 0.28 3.91
CA ILE A 115 -5.14 0.11 3.61
C ILE A 115 -4.32 -0.08 4.88
N ASN A 116 -4.60 0.72 5.92
CA ASN A 116 -3.89 0.60 7.18
C ASN A 116 -4.09 -0.78 7.82
N ILE A 117 -5.31 -1.30 7.84
CA ILE A 117 -5.60 -2.63 8.39
C ILE A 117 -4.94 -3.73 7.56
N TYR A 118 -4.96 -3.62 6.23
CA TYR A 118 -4.24 -4.53 5.34
C TYR A 118 -2.74 -4.54 5.64
N ASN A 119 -2.15 -3.37 5.81
CA ASN A 119 -0.73 -3.21 6.09
C ASN A 119 -0.34 -3.72 7.49
N LEU A 120 -1.27 -3.84 8.44
CA LEU A 120 -1.03 -4.47 9.74
C LEU A 120 -0.96 -6.00 9.65
N GLY A 121 -1.40 -6.60 8.55
CA GLY A 121 -1.48 -8.05 8.38
C GLY A 121 -2.74 -8.68 8.98
N GLU A 122 -3.73 -7.86 9.34
CA GLU A 122 -5.01 -8.33 9.90
C GLU A 122 -5.99 -8.65 8.77
N TRP A 123 -5.84 -9.82 8.14
CA TRP A 123 -6.52 -10.16 6.88
C TRP A 123 -8.05 -10.13 6.98
N ASN A 124 -8.62 -10.69 8.05
CA ASN A 124 -10.07 -10.66 8.29
C ASN A 124 -10.57 -9.20 8.43
N GLY A 125 -9.87 -8.39 9.21
CA GLY A 125 -10.18 -6.97 9.37
C GLY A 125 -10.05 -6.20 8.05
N ALA A 126 -9.02 -6.50 7.26
CA ALA A 126 -8.76 -5.87 5.97
C ALA A 126 -9.89 -6.16 4.97
N VAL A 127 -10.35 -7.42 4.90
CA VAL A 127 -11.50 -7.83 4.07
C VAL A 127 -12.77 -7.10 4.47
N VAL A 128 -13.06 -6.98 5.77
CA VAL A 128 -14.23 -6.26 6.27
C VAL A 128 -14.16 -4.76 5.93
N ALA A 129 -13.00 -4.15 6.14
CA ALA A 129 -12.78 -2.75 5.80
C ALA A 129 -12.89 -2.47 4.29
N CYS A 130 -12.34 -3.37 3.47
CA CYS A 130 -12.47 -3.31 2.01
C CYS A 130 -13.93 -3.40 1.56
N ARG A 131 -14.72 -4.35 2.11
CA ARG A 131 -16.15 -4.46 1.82
C ARG A 131 -16.90 -3.17 2.16
N ARG A 132 -16.60 -2.57 3.31
CA ARG A 132 -17.21 -1.30 3.74
C ARG A 132 -16.87 -0.14 2.79
N ALA A 133 -15.64 -0.09 2.26
CA ALA A 133 -15.26 0.89 1.26
C ALA A 133 -16.01 0.68 -0.07
N LEU A 134 -16.11 -0.57 -0.54
CA LEU A 134 -16.90 -0.94 -1.73
C LEU A 134 -18.39 -0.58 -1.57
N GLU A 135 -18.99 -0.83 -0.41
CA GLU A 135 -20.36 -0.40 -0.11
C GLU A 135 -20.52 1.12 -0.14
N GLY A 136 -19.51 1.87 0.31
CA GLY A 136 -19.49 3.32 0.19
C GLY A 136 -19.53 3.78 -1.27
N ILE A 137 -18.62 3.25 -2.10
CA ILE A 137 -18.54 3.54 -3.53
C ILE A 137 -19.87 3.24 -4.23
N THR A 138 -20.39 2.03 -4.01
CA THR A 138 -21.60 1.59 -4.69
C THR A 138 -22.84 2.38 -4.25
N LYS A 139 -22.96 2.76 -2.97
CA LYS A 139 -24.03 3.65 -2.51
C LYS A 139 -23.92 5.07 -3.05
N ASP A 140 -22.71 5.60 -3.21
CA ASP A 140 -22.49 6.92 -3.80
C ASP A 140 -22.97 6.97 -5.26
N LEU A 141 -22.84 5.85 -5.99
CA LEU A 141 -23.22 5.75 -7.39
C LEU A 141 -24.69 5.36 -7.62
N LEU A 142 -25.31 4.61 -6.70
CA LEU A 142 -26.67 4.13 -6.88
C LEU A 142 -27.73 5.18 -6.51
N PRO A 143 -28.90 5.17 -7.18
CA PRO A 143 -30.09 5.89 -6.75
C PRO A 143 -30.51 5.52 -5.33
N HIS A 144 -31.11 6.46 -4.59
CA HIS A 144 -31.47 6.27 -3.18
C HIS A 144 -32.32 5.02 -2.92
N ASP A 145 -33.25 4.69 -3.81
CA ASP A 145 -34.14 3.53 -3.74
C ASP A 145 -33.43 2.17 -3.95
N LYS A 146 -32.17 2.19 -4.38
CA LYS A 146 -31.35 0.98 -4.63
C LYS A 146 -30.24 0.77 -3.61
N ARG A 147 -30.08 1.67 -2.63
CA ARG A 147 -28.97 1.65 -1.65
C ARG A 147 -29.15 0.65 -0.49
N ASP A 148 -30.38 0.21 -0.21
CA ASP A 148 -30.67 -0.73 0.89
C ASP A 148 -30.48 -2.21 0.55
N LYS A 149 -29.81 -2.50 -0.58
CA LYS A 149 -29.45 -3.87 -0.98
C LYS A 149 -28.12 -4.29 -0.34
N ASN A 150 -27.81 -5.59 -0.34
CA ASN A 150 -26.46 -6.06 0.04
C ASN A 150 -25.43 -5.72 -1.05
N LEU A 151 -24.13 -5.71 -0.71
CA LEU A 151 -23.05 -5.30 -1.63
C LEU A 151 -23.10 -6.05 -2.98
N PHE A 152 -23.35 -7.36 -2.97
CA PHE A 152 -23.48 -8.16 -4.19
C PHE A 152 -24.57 -7.59 -5.12
N LYS A 153 -25.76 -7.34 -4.58
CA LYS A 153 -26.89 -6.77 -5.32
C LYS A 153 -26.68 -5.30 -5.70
N GLN A 154 -25.93 -4.54 -4.91
CA GLN A 154 -25.55 -3.16 -5.25
C GLN A 154 -24.62 -3.15 -6.48
N ILE A 155 -23.63 -4.05 -6.52
CA ILE A 155 -22.72 -4.22 -7.67
C ILE A 155 -23.48 -4.71 -8.90
N GLU A 156 -24.43 -5.62 -8.75
CA GLU A 156 -25.30 -6.07 -9.86
C GLU A 156 -26.12 -4.92 -10.45
N GLU A 157 -26.75 -4.08 -9.60
CA GLU A 157 -27.59 -2.96 -10.05
C GLU A 157 -26.77 -1.86 -10.76
N LEU A 158 -25.51 -1.66 -10.36
CA LEU A 158 -24.60 -0.70 -11.00
C LEU A 158 -24.45 -0.92 -12.50
N SER A 159 -24.39 -2.19 -12.92
CA SER A 159 -24.26 -2.58 -14.33
C SER A 159 -25.49 -2.23 -15.18
N ASN A 160 -26.66 -2.02 -14.54
CA ASN A 160 -27.90 -1.65 -15.22
C ASN A 160 -28.12 -0.13 -15.31
N HIS A 161 -27.32 0.67 -14.60
CA HIS A 161 -27.51 2.13 -14.49
C HIS A 161 -26.36 2.96 -15.07
N ARG A 162 -25.23 2.35 -15.42
CA ARG A 162 -24.11 2.95 -16.15
C ARG A 162 -23.46 1.89 -17.04
N ASP A 163 -22.97 2.29 -18.21
CA ASP A 163 -22.33 1.40 -19.18
C ASP A 163 -20.92 0.99 -18.72
N PHE A 164 -20.88 0.09 -17.73
CA PHE A 164 -19.67 -0.51 -17.18
C PHE A 164 -19.41 -1.84 -17.89
N ALA A 165 -19.03 -1.76 -19.15
CA ALA A 165 -18.88 -2.91 -20.04
C ALA A 165 -17.85 -3.93 -19.54
N LYS A 166 -18.33 -5.06 -18.98
CA LYS A 166 -17.73 -6.41 -18.83
C LYS A 166 -16.85 -6.75 -17.59
N PRO A 167 -15.78 -6.04 -17.19
CA PRO A 167 -14.97 -6.40 -16.02
C PRO A 167 -15.74 -6.38 -14.69
N ILE A 168 -16.69 -5.46 -14.52
CA ILE A 168 -17.54 -5.40 -13.31
C ILE A 168 -18.47 -6.63 -13.21
N GLN A 169 -18.88 -7.22 -14.34
CA GLN A 169 -19.68 -8.45 -14.36
C GLN A 169 -18.85 -9.69 -14.00
N GLU A 170 -17.63 -9.81 -14.54
CA GLU A 170 -16.69 -10.89 -14.20
C GLU A 170 -16.27 -10.83 -12.72
N LEU A 171 -16.23 -9.62 -12.18
CA LEU A 171 -15.96 -9.35 -10.79
C LEU A 171 -17.14 -9.65 -9.84
N ALA A 172 -18.37 -9.28 -10.22
CA ALA A 172 -19.57 -9.64 -9.48
C ALA A 172 -19.73 -11.17 -9.36
N HIS A 173 -19.35 -11.90 -10.41
CA HIS A 173 -19.23 -13.35 -10.39
C HIS A 173 -18.16 -13.84 -9.42
N SER A 174 -16.99 -13.19 -9.37
CA SER A 174 -15.90 -13.53 -8.44
C SER A 174 -16.26 -13.30 -6.97
N LEU A 175 -17.09 -12.28 -6.68
CA LEU A 175 -17.63 -12.00 -5.35
C LEU A 175 -18.69 -13.01 -4.88
N ARG A 176 -19.34 -13.75 -5.80
CA ARG A 176 -20.32 -14.80 -5.45
C ARG A 176 -19.66 -16.04 -4.84
N SER A 177 -18.37 -16.25 -5.09
CA SER A 177 -17.52 -17.28 -4.47
C SER A 177 -16.91 -16.87 -3.12
N GLY A 178 -16.71 -15.56 -2.88
CA GLY A 178 -16.25 -15.02 -1.58
C GLY A 178 -17.38 -14.55 -0.65
N GLY A 179 -18.62 -14.54 -1.14
CA GLY A 179 -19.77 -13.90 -0.51
C GLY A 179 -20.23 -14.51 0.83
N ASN A 180 -19.92 -15.77 1.10
CA ASN A 180 -20.33 -16.47 2.32
C ASN A 180 -19.24 -16.58 3.40
N LEU A 181 -18.01 -16.12 3.14
CA LEU A 181 -17.00 -15.94 4.18
C LEU A 181 -17.10 -14.51 4.72
N GLY A 182 -17.27 -14.37 6.03
CA GLY A 182 -17.14 -13.08 6.72
C GLY A 182 -18.39 -12.59 7.45
N ALA A 183 -19.53 -13.27 7.32
CA ALA A 183 -20.72 -12.99 8.15
C ALA A 183 -21.22 -14.21 8.94
N HIS A 184 -20.83 -15.42 8.55
CA HIS A 184 -20.92 -16.60 9.40
C HIS A 184 -19.53 -16.94 9.91
N PHE A 185 -19.43 -17.02 11.23
CA PHE A 185 -18.27 -17.49 11.97
C PHE A 185 -18.12 -18.99 11.68
N ASP A 186 -17.49 -19.32 10.56
CA ASP A 186 -17.02 -20.67 10.26
C ASP A 186 -15.56 -20.73 10.71
N LEU A 187 -15.32 -21.42 11.83
CA LEU A 187 -14.01 -21.53 12.50
C LEU A 187 -12.93 -22.19 11.61
N GLU A 188 -13.28 -22.66 10.41
CA GLU A 188 -12.40 -23.41 9.51
C GLU A 188 -11.98 -22.70 8.22
N LYS A 189 -12.45 -21.47 7.93
CA LYS A 189 -11.99 -20.69 6.76
C LYS A 189 -11.73 -19.22 7.07
N GLU A 190 -10.55 -18.94 7.62
CA GLU A 190 -10.05 -17.58 7.82
C GLU A 190 -9.62 -16.94 6.49
N ALA A 191 -9.86 -15.63 6.34
CA ALA A 191 -9.30 -14.89 5.21
C ALA A 191 -7.77 -14.91 5.31
N ASN A 192 -7.11 -15.23 4.19
CA ASN A 192 -5.67 -15.20 4.08
C ASN A 192 -5.21 -13.94 3.31
N LYS A 193 -3.89 -13.74 3.26
CA LYS A 193 -3.27 -12.62 2.54
C LYS A 193 -3.70 -12.57 1.06
N GLU A 194 -3.82 -13.71 0.39
CA GLU A 194 -4.17 -13.77 -1.04
C GLU A 194 -5.58 -13.23 -1.28
N ILE A 195 -6.57 -13.66 -0.48
CA ILE A 195 -7.95 -13.16 -0.57
C ILE A 195 -7.99 -11.66 -0.29
N ALA A 196 -7.31 -11.20 0.77
CA ALA A 196 -7.23 -9.78 1.07
C ALA A 196 -6.58 -9.00 -0.08
N THR A 197 -5.53 -9.54 -0.70
CA THR A 197 -4.84 -8.91 -1.84
C THR A 197 -5.80 -8.72 -3.01
N LEU A 198 -6.47 -9.79 -3.44
CA LEU A 198 -7.42 -9.73 -4.56
C LEU A 198 -8.58 -8.76 -4.32
N MET A 199 -9.05 -8.68 -3.07
CA MET A 199 -10.11 -7.73 -2.69
C MET A 199 -9.65 -6.27 -2.77
N PHE A 200 -8.43 -5.98 -2.35
CA PHE A 200 -7.87 -4.63 -2.47
C PHE A 200 -7.55 -4.28 -3.93
N ASP A 201 -7.00 -5.21 -4.73
CA ASP A 201 -6.78 -4.97 -6.16
C ASP A 201 -8.07 -4.62 -6.89
N LEU A 202 -9.17 -5.27 -6.49
CA LEU A 202 -10.50 -4.86 -6.90
C LEU A 202 -10.83 -3.43 -6.45
N LEU A 203 -10.76 -3.15 -5.14
CA LEU A 203 -11.11 -1.83 -4.62
C LEU A 203 -10.36 -0.70 -5.34
N ASP A 204 -9.07 -0.90 -5.55
CA ASP A 204 -8.18 0.02 -6.27
C ASP A 204 -8.67 0.21 -7.72
N SER A 205 -8.94 -0.89 -8.44
CA SER A 205 -9.46 -0.86 -9.82
C SER A 205 -10.81 -0.14 -9.94
N MET A 206 -11.72 -0.32 -8.97
CA MET A 206 -13.01 0.37 -8.96
C MET A 206 -12.84 1.86 -8.72
N ILE A 207 -12.00 2.26 -7.76
CA ILE A 207 -11.76 3.66 -7.48
C ILE A 207 -11.10 4.34 -8.69
N GLU A 208 -10.10 3.68 -9.29
CA GLU A 208 -9.42 4.19 -10.46
C GLU A 208 -10.39 4.42 -11.62
N TYR A 209 -11.21 3.43 -11.95
CA TYR A 209 -12.16 3.53 -13.06
C TYR A 209 -13.26 4.57 -12.83
N ILE A 210 -13.82 4.64 -11.61
CA ILE A 210 -15.00 5.45 -11.32
C ILE A 210 -14.65 6.91 -11.05
N TYR A 211 -13.53 7.17 -10.39
CA TYR A 211 -13.19 8.51 -9.89
C TYR A 211 -11.93 9.07 -10.55
N VAL A 212 -10.85 8.30 -10.63
CA VAL A 212 -9.55 8.81 -11.11
C VAL A 212 -9.55 9.01 -12.62
N LEU A 213 -9.94 7.99 -13.39
CA LEU A 213 -9.89 8.01 -14.85
C LEU A 213 -10.79 9.10 -15.46
N PRO A 214 -12.04 9.32 -15.00
CA PRO A 214 -12.87 10.39 -15.52
C PRO A 214 -12.28 11.79 -15.27
N GLU A 215 -11.70 12.04 -14.10
CA GLU A 215 -11.05 13.33 -13.79
C GLU A 215 -9.79 13.54 -14.64
N LYS A 216 -8.99 12.49 -14.87
CA LYS A 216 -7.87 12.53 -15.83
C LYS A 216 -8.32 12.92 -17.22
N ILE A 217 -9.39 12.28 -17.73
CA ILE A 217 -9.93 12.57 -19.06
C ILE A 217 -10.34 14.04 -19.15
N LYS A 218 -11.09 14.57 -18.17
CA LYS A 218 -11.48 15.99 -18.13
C LYS A 218 -10.27 16.94 -18.12
N SER A 219 -9.23 16.61 -17.34
CA SER A 219 -8.01 17.41 -17.28
C SER A 219 -7.27 17.42 -18.63
N LEU A 220 -7.20 16.25 -19.29
CA LEU A 220 -6.60 16.12 -20.62
C LEU A 220 -7.40 16.89 -21.67
N GLU A 221 -8.73 16.78 -21.68
CA GLU A 221 -9.61 17.53 -22.59
C GLU A 221 -9.43 19.04 -22.41
N SER A 222 -9.38 19.52 -21.16
CA SER A 222 -9.17 20.94 -20.84
C SER A 222 -7.82 21.46 -21.36
N LYS A 223 -6.75 20.66 -21.20
CA LYS A 223 -5.41 21.00 -21.71
C LYS A 223 -5.36 21.01 -23.23
N ILE A 224 -6.02 20.06 -23.90
CA ILE A 224 -6.11 20.03 -25.36
C ILE A 224 -6.86 21.27 -25.86
N GLN A 225 -7.94 21.66 -25.18
CA GLN A 225 -8.73 22.82 -25.55
C GLN A 225 -7.96 24.13 -25.38
N SER A 226 -7.22 24.30 -24.27
CA SER A 226 -6.40 25.50 -24.06
C SER A 226 -5.30 25.67 -25.11
N LEU A 227 -4.66 24.57 -25.52
CA LEU A 227 -3.65 24.58 -26.59
C LEU A 227 -4.23 24.97 -27.95
N ASN A 228 -5.52 24.69 -28.19
CA ASN A 228 -6.18 25.07 -29.44
C ASN A 228 -6.64 26.54 -29.44
N THR A 229 -6.96 27.12 -28.27
CA THR A 229 -7.32 28.54 -28.15
C THR A 229 -6.13 29.49 -28.21
N ASP A 230 -4.93 29.05 -27.85
CA ASP A 230 -3.71 29.89 -27.92
C ASP A 230 -3.09 29.96 -29.34
N ASN A 231 -3.65 29.22 -30.30
CA ASN A 231 -3.20 29.15 -31.69
C ASN A 231 -4.17 29.81 -32.70
N GLY A 232 -5.12 30.63 -32.23
CA GLY A 232 -6.05 31.42 -33.05
C GLY A 232 -5.97 32.91 -32.76
#